data_AF-A0A3P6SZF4-F1
#
_entry.id   AF-A0A3P6SZF4-F1
#
_cell.length_a   1.000
_cell.length_b   1.000
_cell.length_c   1.000
_cell.angle_alpha   90.00
_cell.angle_beta   90.00
_cell.angle_gamma   90.00
#
_symmetry.space_group_name_H-M   'P 1'
#
loop_
_entity.id
_entity.type
_entity.pdbx_description
1 polymer ?
#
loop_
_entity_poly.entity_id
_entity_poly.type
_entity_poly.pdbx_seq_one_letter_code
_entity_poly.pdbx_strand_id
1 'polypeptide(L)'
;LSTINRAMEHLKLNRRSSVVNAENIAKEECEPTAISELRKWLQAMSEKLSIMEAKFTKVTLVRKELDRLAADQQILQLQIETEGHTLVNNVQRTITRNLEINERGADRWIQRRQRHLKTLTKRWYHLWIRSLSVQCRVERHLDHLYPAA
;
A
#
# COMPACT_ATOMS: atom_id res chain seq x y z
N LEU A 1 -15.30 8.28 13.33
CA LEU A 1 -15.89 7.82 12.04
C LEU A 1 -15.49 8.67 10.82
N SER A 2 -14.99 9.90 10.96
CA SER A 2 -14.65 10.80 9.84
C SER A 2 -13.52 10.29 8.91
N THR A 3 -12.48 9.67 9.47
CA THR A 3 -11.36 9.09 8.69
C THR A 3 -11.78 7.92 7.82
N ILE A 4 -12.67 7.07 8.33
CA ILE A 4 -13.19 5.90 7.61
C ILE A 4 -14.14 6.36 6.48
N ASN A 5 -14.99 7.36 6.74
CA ASN A 5 -15.85 7.95 5.70
C ASN A 5 -15.03 8.59 4.58
N ARG A 6 -13.97 9.33 4.92
CA ARG A 6 -13.05 9.92 3.94
C ARG A 6 -12.33 8.84 3.12
N ALA A 7 -11.90 7.74 3.75
CA ALA A 7 -11.30 6.60 3.05
C ALA A 7 -12.29 5.88 2.12
N MET A 8 -13.57 5.76 2.51
CA MET A 8 -14.61 5.15 1.69
C MET A 8 -14.95 5.99 0.45
N GLU A 9 -14.94 7.31 0.54
CA GLU A 9 -15.17 8.19 -0.62
C GLU A 9 -14.09 8.01 -1.71
N HIS A 10 -12.84 7.76 -1.33
CA HIS A 10 -11.76 7.46 -2.29
C HIS A 10 -11.89 6.08 -2.97
N LEU A 11 -12.60 5.13 -2.35
CA LEU A 11 -12.79 3.77 -2.87
C LEU A 11 -14.00 3.64 -3.81
N LYS A 12 -15.04 4.46 -3.63
CA LYS A 12 -16.29 4.39 -4.42
C LYS A 12 -16.16 4.81 -5.89
N LEU A 13 -15.10 5.52 -6.27
CA LEU A 13 -14.93 6.07 -7.63
C LEU A 13 -14.55 5.06 -8.73
N ASN A 14 -14.57 3.74 -8.47
CA ASN A 14 -14.07 2.74 -9.44
C ASN A 14 -15.09 1.67 -9.87
N ARG A 15 -16.39 1.98 -9.83
CA ARG A 15 -17.45 1.06 -10.27
C ARG A 15 -17.89 1.31 -11.71
N ARG A 16 -16.96 1.22 -12.67
CA ARG A 16 -17.28 1.00 -14.09
C ARG A 16 -16.19 0.14 -14.74
N SER A 17 -16.59 -1.07 -15.17
CA SER A 17 -16.26 -1.77 -16.44
C SER A 17 -14.77 -1.90 -16.82
N SER A 18 -14.20 -2.99 -17.35
CA SER A 18 -14.64 -4.27 -17.89
C SER A 18 -13.34 -5.09 -18.06
N VAL A 19 -13.52 -6.41 -18.12
CA VAL A 19 -12.72 -7.45 -18.79
C VAL A 19 -11.65 -6.96 -19.80
N VAL A 20 -10.59 -7.78 -19.94
CA VAL A 20 -9.64 -7.88 -21.07
C VAL A 20 -8.31 -7.11 -20.88
N ASN A 21 -7.21 -7.76 -20.50
CA ASN A 21 -6.38 -8.52 -21.44
C ASN A 21 -5.08 -9.05 -20.81
N ALA A 22 -4.85 -10.34 -21.00
CA ALA A 22 -3.55 -10.97 -20.87
C ALA A 22 -2.72 -10.64 -22.11
N GLU A 23 -1.98 -9.54 -22.10
CA GLU A 23 -1.01 -9.20 -23.15
C GLU A 23 -0.16 -8.01 -22.65
N ASN A 24 0.93 -8.27 -21.94
CA ASN A 24 2.01 -7.29 -21.72
C ASN A 24 3.33 -8.00 -21.32
N ILE A 25 3.59 -9.16 -21.91
CA ILE A 25 4.91 -9.82 -21.88
C ILE A 25 5.61 -9.49 -23.21
N ALA A 26 6.03 -8.24 -23.38
CA ALA A 26 7.02 -7.78 -24.37
C ALA A 26 6.94 -6.25 -24.52
N LYS A 27 7.55 -5.53 -23.58
CA LYS A 27 8.16 -4.19 -23.77
C LYS A 27 8.64 -3.70 -22.41
N GLU A 28 9.72 -4.32 -21.97
CA GLU A 28 10.56 -3.88 -20.86
C GLU A 28 11.46 -2.71 -21.29
N GLU A 29 11.02 -1.87 -22.23
CA GLU A 29 11.74 -0.63 -22.55
C GLU A 29 11.47 0.41 -21.47
N CYS A 30 12.38 0.38 -20.48
CA CYS A 30 12.62 1.41 -19.47
C CYS A 30 11.38 1.75 -18.62
N GLU A 31 10.98 0.78 -17.80
CA GLU A 31 10.23 1.14 -16.61
C GLU A 31 11.09 2.12 -15.78
N PRO A 32 10.59 3.32 -15.44
CA PRO A 32 11.40 4.27 -14.69
C PRO A 32 11.69 3.68 -13.31
N THR A 33 12.95 3.78 -12.87
CA THR A 33 13.47 3.17 -11.64
C THR A 33 12.52 3.37 -10.45
N ALA A 34 11.96 4.57 -10.29
CA ALA A 34 11.01 4.90 -9.22
C ALA A 34 9.71 4.05 -9.23
N ILE A 35 9.15 3.69 -10.41
CA ILE A 35 7.95 2.84 -10.47
C ILE A 35 8.31 1.40 -10.09
N SER A 36 9.47 0.91 -10.55
CA SER A 36 9.96 -0.43 -10.21
C SER A 36 10.25 -0.56 -8.72
N GLU A 37 10.88 0.46 -8.13
CA GLU A 37 11.12 0.56 -6.68
C GLU A 37 9.81 0.52 -5.88
N LEU A 38 8.83 1.36 -6.23
CA LEU A 38 7.53 1.35 -5.56
C LEU A 38 6.85 -0.03 -5.67
N ARG A 39 6.92 -0.68 -6.84
CA ARG A 39 6.34 -2.02 -7.01
C ARG A 39 7.04 -3.07 -6.14
N LYS A 40 8.37 -3.11 -6.15
CA LYS A 40 9.16 -4.05 -5.34
C LYS A 40 8.91 -3.84 -3.86
N TRP A 41 8.89 -2.59 -3.41
CA TRP A 41 8.60 -2.22 -2.04
C TRP A 41 7.18 -2.65 -1.62
N LEU A 42 6.16 -2.41 -2.46
CA LEU A 42 4.79 -2.85 -2.18
C LEU A 42 4.68 -4.37 -2.05
N GLN A 43 5.43 -5.12 -2.87
CA GLN A 43 5.47 -6.57 -2.79
C GLN A 43 6.10 -7.03 -1.46
N ALA A 44 7.27 -6.49 -1.12
CA ALA A 44 7.98 -6.85 0.11
C ALA A 44 7.16 -6.52 1.37
N MET A 45 6.50 -5.37 1.41
CA MET A 45 5.67 -4.99 2.55
C MET A 45 4.38 -5.83 2.64
N SER A 46 3.79 -6.22 1.51
CA SER A 46 2.66 -7.16 1.50
C SER A 46 3.05 -8.53 2.05
N GLU A 47 4.26 -9.01 1.75
CA GLU A 47 4.77 -10.26 2.29
C GLU A 47 5.01 -10.16 3.81
N LYS A 48 5.72 -9.10 4.26
CA LYS A 48 5.92 -8.83 5.70
C LYS A 48 4.60 -8.79 6.46
N LEU A 49 3.59 -8.09 5.93
CA LEU A 49 2.28 -8.01 6.55
C LEU A 49 1.57 -9.37 6.61
N SER A 50 1.69 -10.18 5.54
CA SER A 50 1.10 -11.52 5.50
C SER A 50 1.74 -12.45 6.53
N ILE A 51 3.07 -12.35 6.74
CA ILE A 51 3.78 -13.06 7.81
C ILE A 51 3.28 -12.61 9.19
N MET A 52 3.07 -11.30 9.37
CA MET A 52 2.55 -10.75 10.63
C MET A 52 1.15 -11.27 10.94
N GLU A 53 0.24 -11.24 9.96
CA GLU A 53 -1.12 -11.79 10.08
C GLU A 53 -1.13 -13.27 10.43
N ALA A 54 -0.24 -14.06 9.81
CA ALA A 54 -0.11 -15.48 10.12
C ALA A 54 0.34 -15.72 11.57
N LYS A 55 1.21 -14.87 12.12
CA LYS A 55 1.62 -14.93 13.53
C LYS A 55 0.45 -14.65 14.47
N PHE A 56 -0.40 -13.67 14.15
CA PHE A 56 -1.61 -13.35 14.92
C PHE A 56 -2.70 -14.42 14.87
N THR A 57 -2.74 -15.22 13.80
CA THR A 57 -3.76 -16.28 13.64
C THR A 57 -3.46 -17.50 14.52
N LYS A 58 -2.27 -17.59 15.12
CA LYS A 58 -1.93 -18.70 16.02
C LYS A 58 -2.68 -18.53 17.34
N VAL A 59 -3.50 -19.54 17.67
CA VAL A 59 -4.48 -19.56 18.78
C VAL A 59 -3.86 -19.41 20.18
N THR A 60 -2.55 -19.54 20.30
CA THR A 60 -1.84 -19.55 21.59
C THR A 60 -0.69 -18.54 21.59
N LEU A 61 -1.03 -17.25 21.62
CA LEU A 61 -0.02 -16.21 21.86
C LEU A 61 0.05 -15.91 23.36
N VAL A 62 1.24 -16.09 23.93
CA VAL A 62 1.50 -15.68 25.32
C VAL A 62 1.62 -14.15 25.35
N ARG A 63 1.20 -13.51 26.45
CA ARG A 63 1.21 -12.04 26.63
C ARG A 63 2.47 -11.34 26.11
N LYS A 64 3.66 -11.82 26.47
CA LYS A 64 4.94 -11.24 26.04
C LYS A 64 5.14 -11.30 24.52
N GLU A 65 4.65 -12.35 23.87
CA GLU A 65 4.70 -12.48 22.41
C GLU A 65 3.70 -11.53 21.74
N LEU A 66 2.52 -11.36 22.33
CA LEU A 66 1.52 -10.42 21.86
C LEU A 66 2.00 -8.96 21.94
N ASP A 67 2.60 -8.56 23.06
CA ASP A 67 3.20 -7.22 23.24
C ASP A 67 4.30 -6.97 22.19
N ARG A 68 5.16 -7.98 21.93
CA ARG A 68 6.19 -7.86 20.89
C ARG A 68 5.58 -7.73 19.49
N LEU A 69 4.60 -8.55 19.16
CA LEU A 69 3.93 -8.49 17.86
C LEU A 69 3.19 -7.17 17.66
N ALA A 70 2.63 -6.59 18.73
CA ALA A 70 2.02 -5.26 18.70
C ALA A 70 3.05 -4.18 18.36
N ALA A 71 4.22 -4.20 19.02
CA ALA A 71 5.30 -3.27 18.72
C ALA A 71 5.83 -3.44 17.28
N ASP A 72 6.07 -4.68 16.84
CA ASP A 72 6.50 -4.98 15.47
C ASP A 72 5.46 -4.47 14.44
N GLN A 73 4.17 -4.64 14.73
CA GLN A 73 3.07 -4.18 13.88
C GLN A 73 2.98 -2.65 13.83
N GLN A 74 3.21 -1.94 14.94
CA GLN A 74 3.27 -0.48 14.97
C GLN A 74 4.42 0.04 14.10
N ILE A 75 5.60 -0.58 14.17
CA ILE A 75 6.74 -0.23 13.31
C ILE A 75 6.39 -0.46 11.84
N LEU A 76 5.83 -1.62 11.50
CA LEU A 76 5.43 -1.95 10.13
C LEU A 76 4.38 -0.96 9.60
N GLN A 77 3.42 -0.57 10.44
CA GLN A 77 2.40 0.41 10.10
C GLN A 77 3.02 1.78 9.77
N LEU A 78 3.94 2.26 10.60
CA LEU A 78 4.66 3.51 10.38
C LEU A 78 5.49 3.47 9.09
N GLN A 79 6.18 2.36 8.81
CA GLN A 79 6.93 2.16 7.57
C GLN A 79 6.01 2.20 6.35
N ILE A 80 4.89 1.46 6.39
CA ILE A 80 3.93 1.43 5.28
C ILE A 80 3.38 2.83 4.99
N GLU A 81 3.10 3.62 6.02
CA GLU A 81 2.60 4.98 5.86
C GLU A 81 3.67 5.94 5.30
N THR A 82 4.83 6.01 5.95
CA THR A 82 5.85 7.02 5.67
C THR A 82 6.65 6.75 4.40
N GLU A 83 7.20 5.54 4.25
CA GLU A 83 7.99 5.16 3.08
C GLU A 83 7.08 5.01 1.85
N GLY A 84 5.88 4.45 2.02
CA GLY A 84 4.90 4.31 0.94
C GLY A 84 4.47 5.66 0.37
N HIS A 85 4.18 6.63 1.23
CA HIS A 85 3.87 8.00 0.80
C HIS A 85 5.06 8.64 0.06
N THR A 86 6.28 8.44 0.57
CA THR A 86 7.50 8.97 -0.05
C THR A 86 7.73 8.40 -1.46
N LEU A 87 7.59 7.09 -1.63
CA LEU A 87 7.78 6.42 -2.92
C LEU A 87 6.70 6.83 -3.94
N VAL A 88 5.43 6.92 -3.52
CA VAL A 88 4.35 7.42 -4.39
C VAL A 88 4.64 8.85 -4.85
N ASN A 89 5.08 9.72 -3.95
CA ASN A 89 5.43 11.09 -4.28
C ASN A 89 6.66 11.18 -5.19
N ASN A 90 7.66 10.32 -4.99
CA ASN A 90 8.84 10.25 -5.87
C ASN A 90 8.43 9.91 -7.30
N VAL A 91 7.58 8.90 -7.48
CA VAL A 91 7.04 8.55 -8.80
C VAL A 91 6.23 9.70 -9.40
N GLN A 92 5.36 10.32 -8.61
CA GLN A 92 4.55 11.46 -9.07
C GLN A 92 5.44 12.60 -9.56
N ARG A 93 6.48 12.99 -8.81
CA ARG A 93 7.43 14.04 -9.21
C ARG A 93 8.17 13.68 -10.50
N THR A 94 8.60 12.42 -10.65
CA THR A 94 9.24 11.95 -11.88
C THR A 94 8.30 12.03 -13.08
N ILE A 95 7.02 11.70 -12.91
CA ILE A 95 6.02 11.83 -13.98
C ILE A 95 5.80 13.31 -14.33
N THR A 96 5.64 14.18 -13.34
CA THR A 96 5.45 15.63 -13.54
C THR A 96 6.64 16.28 -14.25
N ARG A 97 7.88 15.99 -13.84
CA ARG A 97 9.07 16.52 -14.53
C ARG A 97 9.14 16.08 -16.00
N ASN A 98 8.74 14.85 -16.30
CA ASN A 98 8.72 14.37 -17.69
C ASN A 98 7.63 15.03 -18.55
N LEU A 99 6.56 15.57 -17.95
CA LEU A 99 5.55 16.38 -18.65
C LEU A 99 6.14 17.73 -19.06
N GLU A 100 6.83 18.40 -18.13
CA GLU A 100 7.41 19.73 -18.36
C GLU A 100 8.46 19.72 -19.47
N ILE A 101 9.18 18.60 -19.65
CA ILE A 101 10.28 18.47 -20.63
C ILE A 101 9.79 18.14 -22.05
N ASN A 102 8.60 17.55 -22.22
CA ASN A 102 8.16 16.98 -23.51
C ASN A 102 6.89 17.63 -24.06
N GLU A 103 7.01 18.62 -24.94
CA GLU A 103 5.86 19.40 -25.41
C GLU A 103 4.99 18.74 -26.51
N ARG A 104 5.44 17.74 -27.29
CA ARG A 104 4.69 17.31 -28.51
C ARG A 104 4.57 15.80 -28.82
N GLY A 105 5.06 14.89 -27.98
CA GLY A 105 5.00 13.43 -28.29
C GLY A 105 4.87 12.47 -27.12
N ALA A 106 5.05 12.94 -25.88
CA ALA A 106 5.11 12.07 -24.70
C ALA A 106 3.72 11.75 -24.09
N ASP A 107 2.64 12.38 -24.56
CA ASP A 107 1.35 12.39 -23.87
C ASP A 107 0.79 10.98 -23.61
N ARG A 108 0.76 10.10 -24.62
CA ARG A 108 0.28 8.71 -24.45
C ARG A 108 1.12 7.87 -23.48
N TRP A 109 2.44 8.05 -23.49
CA TRP A 109 3.35 7.32 -22.60
C TRP A 109 3.25 7.85 -21.16
N ILE A 110 3.10 9.16 -21.00
CA ILE A 110 2.91 9.78 -19.70
C ILE A 110 1.56 9.36 -19.11
N GLN A 111 0.50 9.36 -19.89
CA GLN A 111 -0.82 8.86 -19.48
C GLN A 111 -0.77 7.39 -19.04
N ARG A 112 0.02 6.53 -19.72
CA ARG A 112 0.26 5.16 -19.27
C ARG A 112 0.95 5.12 -17.90
N ARG A 113 2.00 5.91 -17.68
CA ARG A 113 2.71 6.00 -16.39
C ARG A 113 1.80 6.53 -15.28
N GLN A 114 0.96 7.53 -15.55
CA GLN A 114 -0.04 8.03 -14.61
C GLN A 114 -1.06 6.96 -14.22
N ARG A 115 -1.52 6.14 -15.18
CA ARG A 115 -2.40 5.00 -14.88
C ARG A 115 -1.69 3.97 -14.00
N HIS A 116 -0.43 3.67 -14.28
CA HIS A 116 0.36 2.75 -13.44
C HIS A 116 0.52 3.29 -12.02
N LEU A 117 0.86 4.57 -11.86
CA LEU A 117 0.94 5.22 -10.55
C LEU A 117 -0.39 5.14 -9.82
N LYS A 118 -1.53 5.49 -10.45
CA LYS A 118 -2.86 5.35 -9.83
C LYS A 118 -3.11 3.93 -9.31
N THR A 119 -2.74 2.91 -10.06
CA THR A 119 -2.87 1.51 -9.63
C THR A 119 -1.96 1.18 -8.44
N LEU A 120 -0.69 1.61 -8.47
CA LEU A 120 0.24 1.38 -7.35
C LEU A 120 -0.18 2.14 -6.09
N THR A 121 -0.66 3.39 -6.22
CA THR A 121 -1.21 4.16 -5.12
C THR A 121 -2.44 3.48 -4.51
N LYS A 122 -3.33 2.92 -5.32
CA LYS A 122 -4.45 2.10 -4.80
C LYS A 122 -3.96 0.87 -4.03
N ARG A 123 -2.95 0.16 -4.55
CA ARG A 123 -2.34 -0.99 -3.87
C ARG A 123 -1.69 -0.59 -2.54
N TRP A 124 -1.02 0.56 -2.50
CA TRP A 124 -0.47 1.13 -1.27
C TRP A 124 -1.56 1.41 -0.24
N TYR A 125 -2.64 2.10 -0.62
CA TYR A 125 -3.76 2.35 0.30
C TYR A 125 -4.40 1.05 0.81
N HIS A 126 -4.56 0.05 -0.06
CA HIS A 126 -5.08 -1.24 0.36
C HIS A 126 -4.16 -1.93 1.38
N LEU A 127 -2.85 -1.90 1.15
CA LEU A 127 -1.86 -2.43 2.08
C LEU A 127 -1.90 -1.69 3.43
N TRP A 128 -1.98 -0.36 3.41
CA TRP A 128 -2.10 0.48 4.60
C TRP A 128 -3.36 0.17 5.41
N ILE A 129 -4.54 0.08 4.76
CA ILE A 129 -5.81 -0.26 5.42
C ILE A 129 -5.76 -1.69 6.00
N ARG A 130 -5.18 -2.64 5.27
CA ARG A 130 -5.01 -4.02 5.77
C ARG A 130 -4.11 -4.05 7.00
N SER A 131 -3.03 -3.28 7.01
CA SER A 131 -2.14 -3.13 8.16
C SER A 131 -2.83 -2.49 9.37
N LEU A 132 -3.63 -1.43 9.17
CA LEU A 132 -4.46 -0.85 10.23
C LEU A 132 -5.47 -1.87 10.79
N SER A 133 -6.05 -2.71 9.92
CA SER A 133 -6.97 -3.76 10.35
C SER A 133 -6.29 -4.85 11.19
N VAL A 134 -5.00 -5.12 10.96
CA VAL A 134 -4.19 -5.95 11.87
C VAL A 134 -4.03 -5.23 13.19
N GLN A 135 -3.54 -3.98 13.18
CA GLN A 135 -3.30 -3.17 14.38
C GLN A 135 -4.53 -3.14 15.30
N CYS A 136 -5.72 -2.84 14.75
CA CYS A 136 -6.96 -2.83 15.53
C CYS A 136 -7.32 -4.21 16.14
N ARG A 137 -6.99 -5.32 15.46
CA ARG A 137 -7.18 -6.65 16.04
C ARG A 137 -6.23 -6.89 17.20
N VAL A 138 -4.97 -6.44 17.09
CA VAL A 138 -3.98 -6.56 18.17
C VAL A 138 -4.43 -5.79 19.41
N GLU A 139 -4.80 -4.53 19.21
CA GLU A 139 -5.26 -3.64 20.29
C GLU A 139 -6.45 -4.25 21.02
N ARG A 140 -7.44 -4.78 20.28
CA ARG A 140 -8.55 -5.50 20.91
C ARG A 140 -8.08 -6.69 21.74
N HIS A 141 -7.16 -7.52 21.25
CA HIS A 141 -6.68 -8.67 22.04
C HIS A 141 -5.95 -8.21 23.31
N LEU A 142 -5.19 -7.11 23.24
CA LEU A 142 -4.56 -6.52 24.41
C LEU A 142 -5.61 -5.97 25.38
N ASP A 143 -6.63 -5.25 24.93
CA ASP A 143 -7.69 -4.71 25.79
C ASP A 143 -8.43 -5.82 26.56
N HIS A 144 -8.63 -7.01 25.95
CA HIS A 144 -9.23 -8.15 26.66
C HIS A 144 -8.31 -8.73 27.75
N LEU A 145 -6.99 -8.65 27.56
CA LEU A 145 -6.01 -9.08 28.56
C LEU A 145 -5.74 -8.01 29.63
N TYR A 146 -6.01 -6.74 29.31
CA TYR A 146 -5.84 -5.56 30.15
C TYR A 146 -7.12 -4.72 30.16
N PRO A 147 -8.25 -5.21 30.70
CA PRO A 147 -9.42 -4.37 30.86
C PRO A 147 -9.05 -3.17 31.75
N ALA A 148 -9.34 -1.96 31.27
CA ALA A 148 -9.12 -0.74 32.05
C ALA A 148 -9.86 -0.88 33.40
N ALA A 149 -9.10 -0.77 34.49
CA ALA A 149 -9.61 -0.82 35.86
C ALA A 149 -10.49 0.39 36.19
#